data_AF-A0A8H6KAJ3-F1
#
_entry.id   AF-A0A8H6KAJ3-F1
#
_cell.length_a   1.000
_cell.length_b   1.000
_cell.length_c   1.000
_cell.angle_alpha   90.00
_cell.angle_beta   90.00
_cell.angle_gamma   90.00
#
_symmetry.space_group_name_H-M   'P 1'
#
loop_
_entity.id
_entity.type
_entity.pdbx_description
1 polymer ?
#
loop_
_entity_poly.entity_id
_entity_poly.type
_entity_poly.pdbx_seq_one_letter_code
_entity_poly.pdbx_strand_id
1 'polypeptide(L)'
;MPSGSGKRKASPIEIASDSDANPVVDLPPAWPIKKTKIKNSERLVTEVDKWPRKDLPTKCNCKTGCKGSCACVTNGFACGPSCRCSSCADGPGKCTKKLNDFFKFLGDKDEDGGAGAPGDENVRMRAEPCFATFAARSKGPISLRMMMSALQAPHDVFQTDFDPWIQKWTQEKASLAEGDLLAYVKKLLRHGLIRSKRHKMFYWSFCRDYGHRDGIPGTWVRDTTTWHCETCKECQDWCDWHCGKCNKCTYGTLITFSTLTGISTPTVRCVSIVLSKGVGNVDDL
;
A
#
# COMPACT_ATOMS: atom_id res chain seq x y z
N MET A 1 0.51 -17.97 61.95
CA MET A 1 1.67 -18.26 61.08
C MET A 1 2.34 -16.94 60.74
N PRO A 2 3.66 -16.77 60.96
CA PRO A 2 4.29 -15.47 60.89
C PRO A 2 4.63 -15.06 59.46
N SER A 3 4.37 -13.78 59.19
CA SER A 3 4.71 -13.02 58.00
C SER A 3 6.21 -12.71 57.96
N GLY A 4 6.92 -13.22 56.95
CA GLY A 4 8.33 -12.92 56.69
C GLY A 4 8.51 -11.98 55.51
N SER A 5 8.67 -10.69 55.77
CA SER A 5 9.02 -9.67 54.78
C SER A 5 10.55 -9.57 54.62
N GLY A 6 11.09 -10.20 53.58
CA GLY A 6 12.51 -10.13 53.21
C GLY A 6 12.81 -8.90 52.35
N LYS A 7 13.44 -7.86 52.93
CA LYS A 7 14.03 -6.73 52.20
C LYS A 7 15.36 -7.18 51.56
N ARG A 8 15.42 -7.28 50.23
CA ARG A 8 16.70 -7.42 49.49
C ARG A 8 17.28 -6.04 49.25
N LYS A 9 18.51 -5.80 49.71
CA LYS A 9 19.32 -4.63 49.37
C LYS A 9 19.93 -4.86 47.99
N ALA A 10 19.69 -3.95 47.05
CA ALA A 10 20.37 -3.94 45.76
C ALA A 10 21.69 -3.16 45.92
N SER A 11 22.80 -3.77 45.48
CA SER A 11 24.10 -3.11 45.37
C SER A 11 24.16 -2.24 44.10
N PRO A 12 24.91 -1.13 44.09
CA PRO A 12 25.11 -0.31 42.90
C PRO A 12 25.96 -1.06 41.87
N ILE A 13 25.52 -1.06 40.61
CA ILE A 13 26.33 -1.47 39.46
C ILE A 13 27.06 -0.22 38.97
N GLU A 14 28.38 -0.18 39.13
CA GLU A 14 29.22 0.83 38.51
C GLU A 14 29.38 0.49 37.01
N ILE A 15 28.91 1.40 36.15
CA ILE A 15 29.09 1.32 34.70
C ILE A 15 30.32 2.17 34.38
N ALA A 16 31.45 1.51 34.12
CA ALA A 16 32.63 2.16 33.57
C ALA A 16 32.31 2.69 32.16
N SER A 17 32.60 3.96 31.95
CA SER A 17 32.41 4.66 30.68
C SER A 17 33.72 4.61 29.90
N ASP A 18 33.89 3.59 29.06
CA ASP A 18 35.00 3.53 28.11
C ASP A 18 34.66 4.40 26.89
N SER A 19 35.26 5.58 26.86
CA SER A 19 35.20 6.52 25.74
C SER A 19 36.23 6.13 24.68
N ASP A 20 35.85 5.23 23.78
CA ASP A 20 36.59 4.94 22.55
C ASP A 20 36.37 6.06 21.52
N ALA A 21 37.40 6.88 21.35
CA ALA A 21 37.48 7.85 20.27
C ALA A 21 37.62 7.12 18.93
N ASN A 22 36.52 7.05 18.17
CA ASN A 22 36.57 6.58 16.78
C ASN A 22 37.43 7.54 15.94
N PRO A 23 38.44 7.05 15.20
CA PRO A 23 39.20 7.88 14.29
C PRO A 23 38.28 8.40 13.18
N VAL A 24 38.26 9.72 13.01
CA VAL A 24 37.59 10.38 11.90
C VAL A 24 38.35 10.02 10.62
N VAL A 25 37.78 9.12 9.82
CA VAL A 25 38.30 8.80 8.49
C VAL A 25 37.80 9.88 7.54
N ASP A 26 38.72 10.75 7.09
CA ASP A 26 38.43 11.77 6.07
C ASP A 26 37.94 11.11 4.79
N LEU A 27 36.64 11.23 4.51
CA LEU A 27 36.04 10.81 3.26
C LEU A 27 36.49 11.79 2.15
N PRO A 28 37.03 11.29 1.03
CA PRO A 28 37.46 12.15 -0.06
C PRO A 28 36.28 12.95 -0.63
N PRO A 29 36.54 14.16 -1.17
CA PRO A 29 35.51 15.04 -1.69
C PRO A 29 34.72 14.35 -2.81
N ALA A 30 33.39 14.43 -2.74
CA ALA A 30 32.48 13.83 -3.70
C ALA A 30 32.73 14.40 -5.10
N TRP A 31 33.23 13.57 -6.02
CA TRP A 31 33.44 13.96 -7.40
C TRP A 31 32.07 14.16 -8.09
N PRO A 32 31.91 15.18 -8.96
CA PRO A 32 30.68 15.40 -9.70
C PRO A 32 30.45 14.27 -10.71
N ILE A 33 29.62 13.30 -10.34
CA ILE A 33 29.21 12.20 -11.22
C ILE A 33 28.28 12.77 -12.29
N LYS A 34 28.81 12.97 -13.51
CA LYS A 34 27.99 13.26 -14.69
C LYS A 34 27.07 12.05 -14.95
N LYS A 35 25.75 12.25 -14.79
CA LYS A 35 24.75 11.21 -15.05
C LYS A 35 24.70 10.87 -16.54
N THR A 36 25.46 9.87 -16.98
CA THR A 36 25.36 9.31 -18.33
C THR A 36 24.00 8.62 -18.50
N LYS A 37 23.27 8.95 -19.57
CA LYS A 37 22.00 8.29 -19.93
C LYS A 37 22.30 6.84 -20.35
N ILE A 38 22.18 5.90 -19.42
CA ILE A 38 22.22 4.46 -19.72
C ILE A 38 20.98 4.10 -20.57
N LYS A 39 21.21 3.45 -21.71
CA LYS A 39 20.13 2.98 -22.60
C LYS A 39 19.27 1.94 -21.87
N ASN A 40 17.97 1.93 -22.14
CA ASN A 40 17.04 1.05 -21.41
C ASN A 40 17.37 -0.44 -21.57
N SER A 41 18.01 -0.84 -22.67
CA SER A 41 18.47 -2.19 -22.95
C SER A 41 19.68 -2.65 -22.12
N GLU A 42 20.47 -1.70 -21.61
CA GLU A 42 21.70 -1.92 -20.85
C GLU A 42 21.48 -1.83 -19.33
N ARG A 43 20.27 -1.42 -18.91
CA ARG A 43 19.92 -1.44 -17.50
C ARG A 43 19.82 -2.90 -17.05
N LEU A 44 20.63 -3.27 -16.06
CA LEU A 44 20.40 -4.47 -15.25
C LEU A 44 18.92 -4.51 -14.86
N VAL A 45 18.34 -5.70 -14.73
CA VAL A 45 16.95 -5.85 -14.28
C VAL A 45 16.84 -5.17 -12.92
N THR A 46 16.40 -3.91 -12.92
CA THR A 46 16.18 -3.15 -11.70
C THR A 46 14.80 -3.53 -11.23
N GLU A 47 14.74 -4.22 -10.09
CA GLU A 47 13.51 -4.28 -9.31
C GLU A 47 12.95 -2.85 -9.23
N VAL A 48 11.72 -2.66 -9.70
CA VAL A 48 11.04 -1.38 -9.51
C VAL A 48 10.75 -1.26 -8.03
N ASP A 49 11.01 -0.08 -7.46
CA ASP A 49 10.71 0.21 -6.06
C ASP A 49 9.28 -0.23 -5.71
N LYS A 50 9.16 -1.18 -4.78
CA LYS A 50 7.88 -1.68 -4.26
C LYS A 50 7.11 -0.61 -3.48
N TRP A 51 7.80 0.46 -3.08
CA TRP A 51 7.25 1.51 -2.23
C TRP A 51 7.17 2.83 -3.00
N PRO A 52 6.03 3.54 -2.93
CA PRO A 52 5.88 4.81 -3.63
C PRO A 52 6.93 5.83 -3.19
N ARG A 53 7.42 6.57 -4.18
CA ARG A 53 8.41 7.65 -4.07
C ARG A 53 8.02 8.66 -2.98
N LYS A 54 9.00 9.18 -2.24
CA LYS A 54 8.80 10.13 -1.13
C LYS A 54 8.21 11.49 -1.57
N ASP A 55 8.24 11.80 -2.87
CA ASP A 55 7.83 13.11 -3.41
C ASP A 55 6.70 12.97 -4.43
N LEU A 56 5.57 12.41 -4.02
CA LEU A 56 4.43 12.25 -4.92
C LEU A 56 3.75 13.59 -5.20
N PRO A 57 3.56 13.98 -6.48
CA PRO A 57 2.87 15.20 -6.82
C PRO A 57 1.45 15.20 -6.24
N THR A 58 1.18 16.16 -5.36
CA THR A 58 -0.10 16.36 -4.66
C THR A 58 -1.12 17.18 -5.48
N LYS A 59 -0.67 17.73 -6.61
CA LYS A 59 -1.45 18.55 -7.55
C LYS A 59 -1.48 17.96 -8.96
N CYS A 60 -2.59 18.16 -9.68
CA CYS A 60 -2.73 17.84 -11.10
C CYS A 60 -2.95 19.10 -11.95
N ASN A 61 -2.77 18.97 -13.26
CA ASN A 61 -3.18 19.95 -14.29
C ASN A 61 -3.93 19.23 -15.45
N CYS A 62 -4.82 18.28 -15.13
CA CYS A 62 -5.49 17.45 -16.14
C CYS A 62 -6.46 18.27 -17.00
N LYS A 63 -6.36 18.18 -18.33
CA LYS A 63 -7.24 18.90 -19.27
C LYS A 63 -8.57 18.18 -19.54
N THR A 64 -8.55 16.85 -19.58
CA THR A 64 -9.68 16.02 -20.04
C THR A 64 -10.36 15.23 -18.91
N GLY A 65 -10.32 15.74 -17.69
CA GLY A 65 -10.77 15.02 -16.51
C GLY A 65 -9.65 14.35 -15.72
N CYS A 66 -9.82 14.27 -14.40
CA CYS A 66 -8.93 13.54 -13.49
C CYS A 66 -9.22 12.04 -13.52
N LYS A 67 -8.78 11.33 -14.57
CA LYS A 67 -8.93 9.87 -14.76
C LYS A 67 -7.69 9.10 -14.27
N GLY A 68 -7.55 7.82 -14.66
CA GLY A 68 -6.46 6.94 -14.21
C GLY A 68 -5.02 7.41 -14.49
N SER A 69 -4.81 8.40 -15.37
CA SER A 69 -3.51 9.03 -15.61
C SER A 69 -3.25 10.28 -14.74
N CYS A 70 -4.24 10.75 -13.99
CA CYS A 70 -4.11 11.89 -13.11
C CYS A 70 -3.17 11.56 -11.94
N ALA A 71 -2.14 12.39 -11.73
CA ALA A 71 -1.21 12.26 -10.61
C ALA A 71 -1.94 12.08 -9.25
N CYS A 72 -2.95 12.89 -8.97
CA CYS A 72 -3.72 12.77 -7.73
C CYS A 72 -4.43 11.40 -7.63
N VAL A 73 -5.02 10.91 -8.71
CA VAL A 73 -5.71 9.60 -8.73
C VAL A 73 -4.70 8.47 -8.51
N THR A 74 -3.62 8.45 -9.29
CA THR A 74 -2.56 7.43 -9.19
C THR A 74 -1.98 7.35 -7.78
N ASN A 75 -1.87 8.49 -7.12
CA ASN A 75 -1.30 8.58 -5.78
C ASN A 75 -2.32 8.34 -4.65
N GLY A 76 -3.59 8.10 -4.99
CA GLY A 76 -4.67 7.85 -4.03
C GLY A 76 -5.19 9.10 -3.33
N PHE A 77 -4.88 10.30 -3.81
CA PHE A 77 -5.38 11.54 -3.22
C PHE A 77 -6.65 12.02 -3.91
N ALA A 78 -7.48 12.80 -3.21
CA ALA A 78 -8.47 13.66 -3.84
C ALA A 78 -7.80 14.70 -4.76
N CYS A 79 -8.55 15.46 -5.55
CA CYS A 79 -8.08 16.73 -6.11
C CYS A 79 -8.34 17.84 -5.09
N GLY A 80 -7.35 18.67 -4.80
CA GLY A 80 -7.41 19.73 -3.80
C GLY A 80 -7.36 21.12 -4.43
N PRO A 81 -7.41 22.20 -3.64
CA PRO A 81 -7.45 23.58 -4.14
C PRO A 81 -6.26 23.95 -5.03
N SER A 82 -5.11 23.32 -4.83
CA SER A 82 -3.89 23.54 -5.62
C SER A 82 -3.88 22.88 -7.01
N CYS A 83 -4.90 22.08 -7.35
CA CYS A 83 -5.03 21.43 -8.65
C CYS A 83 -5.61 22.40 -9.70
N ARG A 84 -5.01 22.49 -10.89
CA ARG A 84 -5.47 23.37 -12.00
C ARG A 84 -6.10 22.57 -13.14
N CYS A 85 -6.93 21.59 -12.80
CA CYS A 85 -7.45 20.62 -13.76
C CYS A 85 -8.68 21.25 -14.44
N SER A 86 -8.76 21.25 -15.77
CA SER A 86 -9.79 21.99 -16.52
C SER A 86 -11.21 21.51 -16.22
N SER A 87 -11.36 20.21 -15.92
CA SER A 87 -12.61 19.60 -15.43
C SER A 87 -12.95 19.96 -13.99
N CYS A 88 -12.12 20.76 -13.32
CA CYS A 88 -12.33 21.27 -11.98
C CYS A 88 -12.53 22.79 -11.99
N ALA A 89 -12.64 23.39 -13.19
CA ALA A 89 -12.72 24.84 -13.38
C ALA A 89 -13.97 25.47 -12.74
N ASP A 90 -15.02 24.69 -12.49
CA ASP A 90 -16.25 25.19 -11.86
C ASP A 90 -16.13 25.39 -10.33
N GLY A 91 -14.91 25.28 -9.78
CA GLY A 91 -14.55 25.62 -8.40
C GLY A 91 -13.82 24.49 -7.65
N PRO A 92 -13.02 24.82 -6.61
CA PRO A 92 -12.51 23.82 -5.67
C PRO A 92 -13.71 23.03 -5.10
N GLY A 93 -13.72 21.71 -5.32
CA GLY A 93 -14.83 20.84 -4.92
C GLY A 93 -15.75 20.34 -6.04
N LYS A 94 -15.68 20.89 -7.26
CA LYS A 94 -16.46 20.36 -8.42
C LYS A 94 -15.69 19.41 -9.32
N CYS A 95 -14.51 18.94 -8.88
CA CYS A 95 -13.90 17.77 -9.48
C CYS A 95 -14.87 16.59 -9.25
N THR A 96 -15.53 16.10 -10.31
CA THR A 96 -16.47 14.95 -10.29
C THR A 96 -15.74 13.62 -10.07
N LYS A 97 -14.74 13.64 -9.19
CA LYS A 97 -13.86 12.52 -8.90
C LYS A 97 -14.47 11.73 -7.76
N LYS A 98 -14.61 10.44 -8.00
CA LYS A 98 -15.19 9.49 -7.05
C LYS A 98 -14.47 9.46 -5.71
N LEU A 99 -13.15 9.69 -5.69
CA LEU A 99 -12.39 9.80 -4.45
C LEU A 99 -12.69 11.09 -3.67
N ASN A 100 -13.04 12.20 -4.33
CA ASN A 100 -13.45 13.42 -3.62
C ASN A 100 -14.77 13.17 -2.90
N ASP A 101 -15.77 12.63 -3.62
CA ASP A 101 -17.07 12.29 -3.01
C ASP A 101 -16.90 11.27 -1.88
N PHE A 102 -16.03 10.28 -2.07
CA PHE A 102 -15.74 9.27 -1.07
C PHE A 102 -15.04 9.86 0.16
N PHE A 103 -14.05 10.74 0.00
CA PHE A 103 -13.37 11.39 1.13
C PHE A 103 -14.29 12.37 1.87
N LYS A 104 -15.10 13.14 1.13
CA LYS A 104 -16.15 13.98 1.72
C LYS A 104 -17.13 13.15 2.53
N PHE A 105 -17.55 11.98 2.03
CA PHE A 105 -18.39 11.05 2.78
C PHE A 105 -17.72 10.58 4.08
N LEU A 106 -16.43 10.24 4.02
CA LEU A 106 -15.66 9.88 5.22
C LEU A 106 -15.52 11.06 6.20
N GLY A 107 -15.75 12.30 5.77
CA GLY A 107 -15.66 13.49 6.57
C GLY A 107 -14.30 14.18 6.48
N ASP A 108 -13.61 14.09 5.35
CA ASP A 108 -12.52 15.03 5.02
C ASP A 108 -13.12 16.43 5.00
N LYS A 109 -12.56 17.34 5.79
CA LYS A 109 -12.85 18.76 5.63
C LYS A 109 -11.88 19.28 4.58
N ASP A 110 -12.40 19.88 3.52
CA ASP A 110 -11.61 20.45 2.42
C ASP A 110 -10.87 21.75 2.81
N GLU A 111 -10.79 22.10 4.10
CA GLU A 111 -10.29 23.40 4.54
C GLU A 111 -8.75 23.40 4.54
N ASP A 112 -8.21 23.94 3.45
CA ASP A 112 -6.88 24.54 3.31
C ASP A 112 -5.76 23.78 4.01
N GLY A 113 -5.36 22.67 3.39
CA GLY A 113 -4.23 21.83 3.79
C GLY A 113 -2.96 22.63 4.07
N GLY A 114 -2.80 23.05 5.33
CA GLY A 114 -1.51 23.21 5.94
C GLY A 114 -0.81 21.87 5.90
N ALA A 115 0.47 21.86 5.56
CA ALA A 115 1.32 20.70 5.77
C ALA A 115 1.42 20.46 7.28
N GLY A 116 0.41 19.80 7.84
CA GLY A 116 0.30 19.58 9.27
C GLY A 116 1.51 18.83 9.79
N ALA A 117 2.02 19.30 10.93
CA ALA A 117 3.15 18.70 11.61
C ALA A 117 2.88 17.21 11.92
N PRO A 118 3.91 16.39 12.21
CA PRO A 118 3.72 15.02 12.67
C PRO A 118 2.86 15.00 13.95
N GLY A 119 1.57 14.66 13.82
CA GLY A 119 0.59 14.70 14.91
C GLY A 119 -0.69 15.46 14.57
N ASP A 120 -0.68 16.24 13.49
CA ASP A 120 -1.83 17.00 13.02
C ASP A 120 -2.86 16.09 12.34
N GLU A 121 -4.10 16.16 12.80
CA GLU A 121 -5.25 15.43 12.27
C GLU A 121 -5.68 15.93 10.89
N ASN A 122 -5.12 17.03 10.40
CA ASN A 122 -5.35 17.59 9.06
C ASN A 122 -4.51 16.93 7.95
N VAL A 123 -4.07 15.68 8.14
CA VAL A 123 -3.39 14.93 7.08
C VAL A 123 -4.40 14.50 6.05
N ARG A 124 -4.30 15.10 4.86
CA ARG A 124 -5.07 14.73 3.68
C ARG A 124 -5.18 13.21 3.52
N MET A 125 -6.40 12.71 3.42
CA MET A 125 -6.62 11.28 3.25
C MET A 125 -5.98 10.77 1.96
N ARG A 126 -5.36 9.59 2.06
CA ARG A 126 -4.75 8.88 0.94
C ARG A 126 -5.37 7.49 0.85
N ALA A 127 -6.05 7.21 -0.25
CA ALA A 127 -6.56 5.87 -0.55
C ALA A 127 -5.41 4.88 -0.70
N GLU A 128 -5.66 3.63 -0.30
CA GLU A 128 -4.78 2.52 -0.64
C GLU A 128 -4.65 2.40 -2.16
N PRO A 129 -3.45 2.08 -2.70
CA PRO A 129 -3.24 2.03 -4.14
C PRO A 129 -4.24 1.11 -4.87
N CYS A 130 -4.61 0.00 -4.25
CA CYS A 130 -5.60 -0.92 -4.77
C CYS A 130 -6.98 -0.26 -4.93
N PHE A 131 -7.47 0.41 -3.88
CA PHE A 131 -8.74 1.12 -3.91
C PHE A 131 -8.70 2.32 -4.87
N ALA A 132 -7.58 3.05 -4.93
CA ALA A 132 -7.39 4.15 -5.87
C ALA A 132 -7.51 3.68 -7.33
N THR A 133 -6.89 2.54 -7.66
CA THR A 133 -7.02 1.89 -8.97
C THR A 133 -8.45 1.45 -9.24
N PHE A 134 -9.12 0.82 -8.27
CA PHE A 134 -10.53 0.43 -8.39
C PHE A 134 -11.42 1.63 -8.70
N ALA A 135 -11.35 2.69 -7.89
CA ALA A 135 -12.10 3.92 -8.04
C ALA A 135 -11.87 4.58 -9.41
N ALA A 136 -10.64 4.54 -9.92
CA ALA A 136 -10.29 5.08 -11.23
C ALA A 136 -10.90 4.28 -12.39
N ARG A 137 -11.08 2.96 -12.22
CA ARG A 137 -11.61 2.04 -13.24
C ARG A 137 -13.14 1.90 -13.19
N SER A 138 -13.78 2.17 -12.05
CA SER A 138 -15.24 2.08 -11.94
C SER A 138 -15.91 2.96 -13.00
N LYS A 139 -16.99 2.48 -13.63
CA LYS A 139 -17.77 3.28 -14.59
C LYS A 139 -18.79 4.18 -13.87
N GLY A 140 -19.52 3.65 -12.90
CA GLY A 140 -20.51 4.37 -12.08
C GLY A 140 -19.97 4.93 -10.75
N PRO A 141 -20.82 5.61 -9.96
CA PRO A 141 -20.47 6.04 -8.60
C PRO A 141 -20.06 4.86 -7.74
N ILE A 142 -19.18 5.10 -6.77
CA ILE A 142 -18.73 4.05 -5.85
C ILE A 142 -19.89 3.77 -4.88
N SER A 143 -20.48 2.58 -4.97
CA SER A 143 -21.55 2.17 -4.07
C SER A 143 -20.99 1.91 -2.66
N LEU A 144 -21.32 2.79 -1.72
CA LEU A 144 -20.98 2.64 -0.31
C LEU A 144 -21.56 1.35 0.26
N ARG A 145 -22.81 1.02 -0.10
CA ARG A 145 -23.49 -0.22 0.31
C ARG A 145 -22.72 -1.46 -0.16
N MET A 146 -22.28 -1.47 -1.42
CA MET A 146 -21.47 -2.56 -1.96
C MET A 146 -20.14 -2.69 -1.20
N MET A 147 -19.44 -1.59 -0.94
CA MET A 147 -18.20 -1.64 -0.15
C MET A 147 -18.44 -2.13 1.27
N MET A 148 -19.51 -1.69 1.92
CA MET A 148 -19.87 -2.18 3.25
C MET A 148 -20.11 -3.68 3.27
N SER A 149 -20.92 -4.18 2.33
CA SER A 149 -21.15 -5.62 2.18
C SER A 149 -19.86 -6.37 1.91
N ALA A 150 -18.98 -5.80 1.08
CA ALA A 150 -17.70 -6.40 0.77
C ALA A 150 -16.79 -6.53 2.00
N LEU A 151 -16.51 -5.42 2.68
CA LEU A 151 -15.61 -5.42 3.83
C LEU A 151 -16.13 -6.25 5.02
N GLN A 152 -17.44 -6.53 5.06
CA GLN A 152 -18.11 -7.34 6.08
C GLN A 152 -18.30 -8.81 5.70
N ALA A 153 -17.99 -9.18 4.45
CA ALA A 153 -18.17 -10.56 4.00
C ALA A 153 -17.37 -11.50 4.91
N PRO A 154 -17.95 -12.61 5.38
CA PRO A 154 -17.23 -13.57 6.19
C PRO A 154 -16.14 -14.23 5.33
N HIS A 155 -14.89 -13.90 5.63
CA HIS A 155 -13.74 -14.59 5.06
C HIS A 155 -13.29 -15.71 6.00
N ASP A 156 -13.03 -16.87 5.43
CA ASP A 156 -12.28 -17.97 6.06
C ASP A 156 -10.94 -17.49 6.67
N VAL A 157 -10.34 -16.45 6.09
CA VAL A 157 -9.15 -15.75 6.62
C VAL A 157 -9.34 -15.20 8.05
N PHE A 158 -10.57 -15.04 8.55
CA PHE A 158 -10.84 -14.51 9.90
C PHE A 158 -10.64 -15.51 11.04
N GLN A 159 -10.33 -16.79 10.76
CA GLN A 159 -10.50 -17.83 11.79
C GLN A 159 -9.36 -17.97 12.82
N THR A 160 -8.13 -17.48 12.61
CA THR A 160 -7.07 -17.69 13.63
C THR A 160 -6.09 -16.54 13.92
N ASP A 161 -5.74 -15.64 12.99
CA ASP A 161 -4.64 -14.66 13.21
C ASP A 161 -4.94 -13.25 12.69
N PHE A 162 -6.19 -12.82 12.76
CA PHE A 162 -6.61 -11.59 12.10
C PHE A 162 -6.33 -10.33 12.92
N ASP A 163 -6.34 -9.17 12.24
CA ASP A 163 -6.17 -7.84 12.86
C ASP A 163 -7.05 -7.73 14.11
N PRO A 164 -6.47 -7.56 15.32
CA PRO A 164 -7.25 -7.40 16.55
C PRO A 164 -8.27 -6.26 16.45
N TRP A 165 -7.98 -5.25 15.62
CA TRP A 165 -8.90 -4.15 15.37
C TRP A 165 -10.18 -4.62 14.66
N ILE A 166 -10.07 -5.49 13.64
CA ILE A 166 -11.22 -5.93 12.85
C ILE A 166 -12.08 -6.92 13.64
N GLN A 167 -11.47 -7.75 14.49
CA GLN A 167 -12.21 -8.60 15.44
C GLN A 167 -12.99 -7.75 16.45
N LYS A 168 -12.30 -6.78 17.09
CA LYS A 168 -12.93 -5.85 18.04
C LYS A 168 -14.06 -5.07 17.38
N TRP A 169 -13.83 -4.56 16.17
CA TRP A 169 -14.85 -3.94 15.34
C TRP A 169 -16.04 -4.90 15.25
N THR A 170 -15.89 -6.08 14.66
CA THR A 170 -17.01 -7.04 14.45
C THR A 170 -17.85 -7.29 15.71
N GLN A 171 -17.23 -7.37 16.88
CA GLN A 171 -17.92 -7.47 18.18
C GLN A 171 -18.70 -6.19 18.55
N GLU A 172 -18.09 -5.00 18.43
CA GLU A 172 -18.75 -3.70 18.64
C GLU A 172 -19.96 -3.49 17.72
N LYS A 173 -19.95 -4.04 16.50
CA LYS A 173 -21.10 -3.96 15.58
C LYS A 173 -22.35 -4.61 16.18
N ALA A 174 -22.19 -5.73 16.89
CA ALA A 174 -23.31 -6.55 17.36
C ALA A 174 -24.13 -5.84 18.45
N SER A 175 -23.53 -4.90 19.17
CA SER A 175 -24.17 -4.12 20.23
C SER A 175 -24.60 -2.72 19.79
N LEU A 176 -24.39 -2.36 18.52
CA LEU A 176 -24.58 -0.99 18.05
C LEU A 176 -26.04 -0.69 17.71
N ALA A 177 -26.53 0.49 18.12
CA ALA A 177 -27.82 1.00 17.68
C ALA A 177 -27.79 1.40 16.20
N GLU A 178 -28.96 1.37 15.53
CA GLU A 178 -29.07 1.68 14.10
C GLU A 178 -28.56 3.10 13.76
N GLY A 179 -28.79 4.08 14.63
CA GLY A 179 -28.34 5.47 14.44
C GLY A 179 -26.82 5.64 14.39
N ASP A 180 -26.06 4.75 15.02
CA ASP A 180 -24.60 4.82 15.10
C ASP A 180 -23.90 4.07 13.95
N LEU A 181 -24.66 3.30 13.17
CA LEU A 181 -24.12 2.41 12.13
C LEU A 181 -23.29 3.17 11.09
N LEU A 182 -23.70 4.40 10.75
CA LEU A 182 -22.99 5.21 9.75
C LEU A 182 -21.59 5.61 10.22
N ALA A 183 -21.47 6.12 11.45
CA ALA A 183 -20.17 6.50 12.01
C ALA A 183 -19.25 5.28 12.14
N TYR A 184 -19.85 4.15 12.53
CA TYR A 184 -19.20 2.87 12.67
C TYR A 184 -18.69 2.30 11.33
N VAL A 185 -19.45 2.45 10.24
CA VAL A 185 -19.05 2.10 8.88
C VAL A 185 -17.89 2.97 8.38
N LYS A 186 -17.92 4.28 8.65
CA LYS A 186 -16.82 5.17 8.25
C LYS A 186 -15.49 4.73 8.88
N LYS A 187 -15.52 4.21 10.11
CA LYS A 187 -14.32 3.62 10.75
C LYS A 187 -13.78 2.43 9.94
N LEU A 188 -14.66 1.49 9.53
CA LEU A 188 -14.27 0.33 8.73
C LEU A 188 -13.67 0.74 7.37
N LEU A 189 -14.33 1.66 6.66
CA LEU A 189 -13.86 2.14 5.37
C LEU A 189 -12.50 2.86 5.50
N ARG A 190 -12.31 3.67 6.54
CA ARG A 190 -11.00 4.27 6.85
C ARG A 190 -9.94 3.23 7.17
N HIS A 191 -10.30 2.15 7.86
CA HIS A 191 -9.36 1.08 8.16
C HIS A 191 -8.96 0.30 6.91
N GLY A 192 -9.92 -0.15 6.10
CA GLY A 192 -9.65 -1.01 4.96
C GLY A 192 -9.15 -0.29 3.70
N LEU A 193 -9.53 0.97 3.48
CA LEU A 193 -9.38 1.65 2.19
C LEU A 193 -8.46 2.87 2.21
N ILE A 194 -8.15 3.40 3.40
CA ILE A 194 -7.32 4.60 3.55
C ILE A 194 -5.99 4.20 4.17
N ARG A 195 -4.90 4.67 3.56
CA ARG A 195 -3.55 4.47 4.06
C ARG A 195 -3.33 5.26 5.34
N SER A 196 -2.85 4.57 6.38
CA SER A 196 -2.43 5.21 7.63
C SER A 196 -0.94 5.48 7.63
N LYS A 197 -0.50 6.44 8.46
CA LYS A 197 0.91 6.65 8.79
C LYS A 197 1.49 5.48 9.60
N ARG A 198 0.64 4.81 10.39
CA ARG A 198 1.02 3.62 11.16
C ARG A 198 0.90 2.39 10.26
N HIS A 199 1.84 1.46 10.39
CA HIS A 199 1.75 0.15 9.77
C HIS A 199 0.42 -0.50 10.19
N LYS A 200 -0.42 -0.80 9.21
CA LYS A 200 -1.59 -1.65 9.40
C LYS A 200 -1.20 -3.06 9.06
N MET A 201 -1.78 -4.02 9.76
CA MET A 201 -1.51 -5.41 9.43
C MET A 201 -2.27 -5.82 8.16
N PHE A 202 -3.48 -5.29 7.95
CA PHE A 202 -4.33 -5.63 6.81
C PHE A 202 -4.97 -4.42 6.14
N TYR A 203 -5.28 -4.57 4.85
CA TYR A 203 -6.11 -3.65 4.06
C TYR A 203 -7.03 -4.44 3.11
N TRP A 204 -8.05 -3.78 2.56
CA TRP A 204 -8.96 -4.42 1.60
C TRP A 204 -8.45 -4.25 0.17
N SER A 205 -8.19 -5.36 -0.51
CA SER A 205 -7.75 -5.40 -1.90
C SER A 205 -8.89 -5.77 -2.82
N PHE A 206 -9.21 -4.89 -3.77
CA PHE A 206 -10.11 -5.16 -4.90
C PHE A 206 -9.42 -5.86 -6.08
N CYS A 207 -8.10 -6.02 -6.03
CA CYS A 207 -7.34 -6.70 -7.09
C CYS A 207 -7.18 -8.19 -6.82
N ARG A 208 -7.25 -8.60 -5.55
CA ARG A 208 -7.22 -10.00 -5.17
C ARG A 208 -8.66 -10.45 -4.93
N ASP A 209 -9.12 -11.34 -5.78
CA ASP A 209 -10.37 -12.04 -5.62
C ASP A 209 -10.03 -13.53 -5.60
N TYR A 210 -9.98 -14.14 -4.42
CA TYR A 210 -9.70 -15.57 -4.27
C TYR A 210 -10.95 -16.41 -4.59
N GLY A 211 -11.55 -16.14 -5.75
CA GLY A 211 -12.84 -16.64 -6.17
C GLY A 211 -13.96 -15.82 -5.55
N HIS A 212 -14.65 -15.06 -6.40
CA HIS A 212 -15.92 -14.39 -6.15
C HIS A 212 -16.96 -15.32 -5.52
N ARG A 213 -16.86 -15.57 -4.21
CA ARG A 213 -18.01 -16.07 -3.46
C ARG A 213 -19.00 -14.91 -3.44
N ASP A 214 -20.17 -15.15 -4.05
CA ASP A 214 -21.33 -14.28 -3.98
C ASP A 214 -21.22 -12.91 -4.69
N GLY A 215 -20.33 -12.79 -5.69
CA GLY A 215 -20.22 -11.58 -6.51
C GLY A 215 -19.69 -10.35 -5.76
N ILE A 216 -19.09 -10.56 -4.60
CA ILE A 216 -18.47 -9.52 -3.78
C ILE A 216 -17.05 -9.26 -4.29
N PRO A 217 -16.66 -8.01 -4.60
CA PRO A 217 -15.33 -7.73 -5.10
C PRO A 217 -14.31 -7.57 -3.98
N GLY A 218 -13.26 -8.39 -4.03
CA GLY A 218 -12.04 -8.21 -3.25
C GLY A 218 -11.94 -9.09 -2.00
N THR A 219 -10.85 -8.88 -1.25
CA THR A 219 -10.55 -9.61 -0.02
C THR A 219 -9.64 -8.79 0.88
N TRP A 220 -9.65 -9.08 2.19
CA TRP A 220 -8.61 -8.61 3.09
C TRP A 220 -7.26 -9.26 2.74
N VAL A 221 -6.20 -8.45 2.72
CA VAL A 221 -4.83 -8.90 2.48
C VAL A 221 -3.91 -8.27 3.51
N ARG A 222 -2.79 -8.94 3.80
CA ARG A 222 -1.80 -8.43 4.76
C ARG A 222 -0.85 -7.45 4.06
N ASP A 223 -0.60 -6.30 4.68
CA ASP A 223 0.23 -5.23 4.11
C ASP A 223 1.67 -5.68 3.87
N THR A 224 2.21 -6.52 4.75
CA THR A 224 3.59 -7.00 4.65
C THR A 224 3.80 -8.09 3.59
N THR A 225 2.73 -8.74 3.11
CA THR A 225 2.82 -9.84 2.14
C THR A 225 2.18 -9.48 0.80
N THR A 226 1.74 -8.24 0.61
CA THR A 226 1.07 -7.83 -0.63
C THR A 226 1.40 -6.39 -0.94
N TRP A 227 1.89 -6.13 -2.15
CA TRP A 227 2.14 -4.77 -2.65
C TRP A 227 1.32 -4.53 -3.91
N HIS A 228 0.99 -3.28 -4.21
CA HIS A 228 0.26 -2.94 -5.44
C HIS A 228 1.25 -2.43 -6.49
N CYS A 229 1.34 -3.13 -7.62
CA CYS A 229 2.21 -2.70 -8.70
C CYS A 229 1.66 -1.43 -9.37
N GLU A 230 2.41 -0.34 -9.29
CA GLU A 230 2.01 0.92 -9.91
C GLU A 230 1.94 0.85 -11.43
N THR A 231 2.66 -0.08 -12.06
CA THR A 231 2.68 -0.23 -13.52
C THR A 231 1.56 -1.14 -13.99
N CYS A 232 1.45 -2.35 -13.43
CA CYS A 232 0.41 -3.32 -13.79
C CYS A 232 -0.97 -2.97 -13.22
N LYS A 233 -1.03 -2.12 -12.20
CA LYS A 233 -2.28 -1.70 -11.50
C LYS A 233 -3.01 -2.89 -10.87
N GLU A 234 -2.25 -3.79 -10.26
CA GLU A 234 -2.72 -5.03 -9.65
C GLU A 234 -1.94 -5.32 -8.37
N CYS A 235 -2.58 -5.94 -7.39
CA CYS A 235 -1.94 -6.39 -6.16
C CYS A 235 -1.16 -7.69 -6.41
N GLN A 236 0.11 -7.66 -6.05
CA GLN A 236 1.11 -8.70 -6.24
C GLN A 236 1.58 -9.19 -4.87
N ASP A 237 2.14 -10.40 -4.85
CA ASP A 237 2.70 -10.99 -3.64
C ASP A 237 4.01 -10.32 -3.25
N TRP A 238 4.42 -10.39 -1.99
CA TRP A 238 5.68 -9.76 -1.56
C TRP A 238 6.91 -10.35 -2.27
N CYS A 239 6.83 -11.62 -2.69
CA CYS A 239 7.81 -12.30 -3.53
C CYS A 239 7.79 -11.86 -5.00
N ASP A 240 6.71 -11.23 -5.45
CA ASP A 240 6.61 -10.73 -6.82
C ASP A 240 7.40 -9.43 -6.96
N TRP A 241 7.85 -9.17 -8.18
CA TRP A 241 8.50 -7.92 -8.57
C TRP A 241 8.08 -7.54 -9.99
N HIS A 242 8.17 -6.25 -10.34
CA HIS A 242 7.86 -5.80 -11.70
C HIS A 242 9.12 -5.73 -12.56
N CYS A 243 9.13 -6.45 -13.68
CA CYS A 243 10.22 -6.35 -14.64
C CYS A 243 10.06 -5.12 -15.54
N GLY A 244 10.96 -4.15 -15.40
CA GLY A 244 10.96 -2.93 -16.23
C GLY A 244 11.18 -3.18 -17.73
N LYS A 245 11.80 -4.30 -18.11
CA LYS A 245 12.03 -4.68 -19.52
C LYS A 245 10.82 -5.37 -20.13
N CYS A 246 10.26 -6.36 -19.44
CA CYS A 246 9.10 -7.12 -19.91
C CYS A 246 7.78 -6.37 -19.69
N ASN A 247 7.81 -5.33 -18.84
CA ASN A 247 6.64 -4.58 -18.38
C ASN A 247 5.55 -5.48 -17.77
N LYS A 248 5.98 -6.48 -16.99
CA LYS A 248 5.10 -7.48 -16.35
C LYS A 248 5.59 -7.77 -14.93
N CYS A 249 4.65 -8.02 -14.03
CA CYS A 249 4.96 -8.61 -12.73
C CYS A 249 5.37 -10.08 -12.90
N THR A 250 6.31 -10.54 -12.09
CA THR A 250 6.84 -11.89 -12.14
C THR A 250 7.09 -12.39 -10.73
N TYR A 251 6.70 -13.64 -10.47
CA TYR A 251 7.01 -14.34 -9.23
C TYR A 251 8.48 -14.69 -9.20
N GLY A 252 9.17 -14.31 -8.13
CA GLY A 252 10.61 -14.55 -8.01
C GLY A 252 11.00 -14.96 -6.60
N THR A 253 10.99 -16.26 -6.32
CA THR A 253 11.75 -16.82 -5.19
C THR A 253 13.21 -17.10 -5.52
N LEU A 254 13.62 -17.04 -6.80
CA LEU A 254 14.99 -17.37 -7.22
C LEU A 254 15.48 -16.45 -8.33
N ILE A 255 16.31 -15.47 -7.98
CA ILE A 255 17.32 -14.95 -8.90
C ILE A 255 18.43 -16.01 -8.90
N THR A 256 18.36 -16.98 -9.80
CA THR A 256 19.45 -17.95 -9.92
C THR A 256 20.68 -17.21 -10.45
N PHE A 257 21.68 -17.01 -9.59
CA PHE A 257 23.01 -16.58 -10.02
C PHE A 257 23.65 -17.76 -10.77
N SER A 258 23.52 -17.77 -12.10
CA SER A 258 24.30 -18.70 -12.91
C SER A 258 25.73 -18.19 -12.97
N THR A 259 26.55 -18.61 -12.00
CA THR A 259 28.02 -18.47 -12.06
C THR A 259 28.57 -19.59 -12.93
N LEU A 260 28.30 -19.54 -14.24
CA LEU A 260 29.01 -20.37 -15.19
C LEU A 260 30.12 -19.53 -15.82
N THR A 261 31.32 -19.74 -15.25
CA THR A 261 32.64 -19.60 -15.88
C THR A 261 33.05 -18.20 -16.37
N GLY A 262 33.81 -17.52 -15.51
CA GLY A 262 34.89 -16.60 -15.92
C GLY A 262 34.48 -15.25 -16.51
N ILE A 263 34.49 -14.23 -15.66
CA ILE A 263 34.55 -12.79 -16.02
C ILE A 263 33.51 -12.37 -17.07
N SER A 264 32.24 -12.38 -16.67
CA SER A 264 31.29 -11.42 -17.24
C SER A 264 30.27 -11.06 -16.19
N THR A 265 29.93 -9.77 -16.15
CA THR A 265 28.98 -9.16 -15.22
C THR A 265 27.70 -9.99 -15.11
N PRO A 266 27.12 -10.16 -13.91
CA PRO A 266 25.89 -10.93 -13.74
C PRO A 266 24.76 -10.32 -14.57
N THR A 267 24.43 -10.97 -15.69
CA THR A 267 23.23 -10.64 -16.46
C THR A 267 22.06 -11.40 -15.87
N VAL A 268 21.20 -10.70 -15.12
CA VAL A 268 19.87 -11.21 -14.77
C VAL A 268 19.08 -11.30 -16.07
N ARG A 269 18.96 -12.50 -16.63
CA ARG A 269 18.02 -12.77 -17.72
C ARG A 269 16.69 -13.14 -17.07
N CYS A 270 15.61 -12.48 -17.48
CA CYS A 270 14.26 -12.95 -17.18
C CYS A 270 14.06 -14.28 -17.91
N VAL A 271 14.44 -15.38 -17.27
CA VAL A 271 14.09 -16.71 -17.73
C VAL A 271 12.66 -16.91 -17.27
N SER A 272 11.71 -16.73 -18.17
CA SER A 272 10.36 -17.25 -17.93
C SER A 272 10.49 -18.76 -17.85
N ILE A 273 10.56 -19.29 -16.63
CA ILE A 273 10.35 -20.72 -16.41
C ILE A 273 8.88 -20.95 -16.69
N VAL A 274 8.56 -21.32 -17.93
CA VAL A 274 7.25 -21.81 -18.28
C VAL A 274 7.11 -23.15 -17.59
N LEU A 275 6.53 -23.15 -16.38
CA LEU A 275 6.00 -24.37 -15.79
C LEU A 275 4.80 -24.78 -16.65
N SER A 276 5.06 -25.51 -17.73
CA SER A 276 4.00 -26.17 -18.49
C SER A 276 3.29 -27.12 -17.53
N LYS A 277 2.09 -26.72 -17.08
CA LYS A 277 1.17 -27.62 -16.39
C LYS A 277 0.88 -28.76 -17.36
N GLY A 278 1.50 -29.91 -17.13
CA GLY A 278 1.10 -31.14 -17.78
C GLY A 278 -0.36 -31.39 -17.46
N VAL A 279 -1.22 -31.29 -18.46
CA VAL A 279 -2.59 -31.78 -18.40
C VAL A 279 -2.46 -33.31 -18.47
N GLY A 280 -2.29 -33.95 -17.32
CA GLY A 280 -2.43 -35.39 -17.21
C GLY A 280 -3.92 -35.72 -17.26
N ASN A 281 -4.34 -36.48 -18.28
CA ASN A 281 -5.64 -37.15 -18.28
C ASN A 281 -5.72 -38.07 -17.05
N VAL A 282 -6.82 -37.98 -16.31
CA VAL A 282 -7.08 -38.76 -15.09
C VAL A 282 -8.04 -39.91 -15.40
N ASP A 283 -7.91 -40.52 -16.58
CA ASP A 283 -8.84 -41.56 -17.05
C ASP A 283 -8.21 -42.97 -17.13
N ASP A 284 -7.07 -43.22 -16.48
CA ASP A 284 -6.44 -44.55 -16.43
C ASP A 284 -6.09 -45.00 -14.99
N LEU A 285 -7.07 -44.96 -14.07
CA LEU A 285 -7.05 -45.72 -12.80
C LEU A 285 -8.47 -46.13 -12.37
#